data_AF-A0A3B8IXF0-F1
#
_entry.id   AF-A0A3B8IXF0-F1
#
_cell.length_a   1.000
_cell.length_b   1.000
_cell.length_c   1.000
_cell.angle_alpha   90.00
_cell.angle_beta   90.00
_cell.angle_gamma   90.00
#
_symmetry.space_group_name_H-M   'P 1'
#
loop_
_entity.id
_entity.type
_entity.pdbx_description
1 polymer ?
#
loop_
_entity_poly.entity_id
_entity_poly.type
_entity_poly.pdbx_seq_one_letter_code
_entity_poly.pdbx_strand_id
1 'polypeptide(L)' 'MKSVEAKFQISFTDEQYKRAEAYVADMKSHPQRVYWSRNKGKSDEELIYAHIAHNVLSGYYHSYSPSRARQIMSMDSAVN' A
#
# COMPACT_ATOMS: atom_id res chain seq x y z
N MET A 1 -2.20 -6.50 -23.66
CA MET A 1 -2.84 -6.98 -22.41
C MET A 1 -3.97 -6.01 -22.08
N LYS A 2 -5.16 -6.49 -21.72
CA LYS A 2 -6.23 -5.59 -21.25
C LYS A 2 -5.95 -5.24 -19.79
N SER A 3 -6.09 -3.97 -19.42
CA SER A 3 -5.89 -3.46 -18.05
C SER A 3 -7.05 -2.55 -17.65
N VAL A 4 -7.28 -2.44 -16.34
CA VAL A 4 -8.24 -1.51 -15.74
C VAL A 4 -7.53 -0.67 -14.70
N GLU A 5 -7.89 0.61 -14.61
CA GLU A 5 -7.46 1.47 -13.51
C GLU A 5 -8.54 1.50 -12.43
N ALA A 6 -8.10 1.29 -11.18
CA ALA A 6 -8.95 1.34 -10.00
C ALA A 6 -8.34 2.30 -8.99
N LYS A 7 -9.16 3.18 -8.44
CA LYS A 7 -8.80 4.09 -7.36
C LYS A 7 -9.47 3.63 -6.07
N PHE A 8 -8.67 3.43 -5.03
CA PHE A 8 -9.15 3.06 -3.71
C PHE A 8 -8.99 4.25 -2.77
N GLN A 9 -10.03 4.54 -2.00
CA GLN A 9 -9.90 5.38 -0.82
C GLN A 9 -9.73 4.49 0.41
N ILE A 10 -8.58 4.60 1.05
CA ILE A 10 -8.20 3.75 2.18
C ILE A 10 -8.07 4.63 3.43
N SER A 11 -8.74 4.25 4.51
CA SER A 11 -8.51 4.83 5.83
C SER A 11 -7.43 4.03 6.58
N PHE A 12 -6.58 4.75 7.30
CA PHE A 12 -5.55 4.16 8.13
C PHE A 12 -5.42 4.93 9.45
N THR A 13 -4.88 4.23 10.45
CA THR A 13 -4.61 4.80 11.77
C THR A 13 -3.19 5.34 11.87
N ASP A 14 -2.94 6.22 12.83
CA ASP A 14 -1.58 6.72 13.12
C ASP A 14 -0.59 5.60 13.43
N GLU A 15 -1.06 4.53 14.07
CA GLU A 15 -0.23 3.36 14.36
C GLU A 15 0.17 2.64 13.06
N GLN A 16 -0.76 2.50 12.10
CA GLN A 16 -0.45 1.92 10.79
C GLN A 16 0.55 2.80 10.04
N TYR A 17 0.44 4.12 10.14
CA TYR A 17 1.41 5.04 9.56
C TYR A 17 2.81 4.86 10.18
N LYS A 18 2.92 4.89 11.51
CA LYS A 18 4.20 4.69 12.22
C LYS A 18 4.87 3.35 11.91
N ARG A 19 4.08 2.28 11.80
CA ARG A 19 4.60 0.95 11.41
C ARG A 19 5.12 0.97 9.97
N ALA A 20 4.44 1.65 9.06
CA ALA A 20 4.87 1.78 7.68
C ALA A 20 6.13 2.63 7.54
N GLU A 21 6.25 3.71 8.32
CA GLU A 21 7.46 4.52 8.42
C GLU A 21 8.66 3.69 8.88
N ALA A 22 8.51 2.92 9.97
CA ALA A 22 9.55 2.02 10.46
C ALA A 22 9.94 0.96 9.41
N TYR A 23 8.97 0.42 8.67
CA TYR A 23 9.25 -0.53 7.58
C TYR A 23 10.06 0.12 6.45
N VAL A 24 9.69 1.32 6.00
CA VAL A 24 10.41 2.03 4.93
C VAL A 24 11.83 2.37 5.38
N ALA A 25 12.02 2.80 6.62
CA ALA A 25 13.33 3.02 7.21
C ALA A 25 14.20 1.74 7.21
N ASP A 26 13.63 0.59 7.57
CA ASP A 26 14.34 -0.71 7.47
C ASP A 26 14.64 -1.09 6.01
N MET A 27 13.74 -0.86 5.07
CA MET A 27 14.03 -1.17 3.66
C MET A 27 15.21 -0.36 3.14
N LYS A 28 15.36 0.89 3.60
CA LYS A 28 16.43 1.79 3.16
C LYS A 28 17.82 1.34 3.61
N SER A 29 17.91 0.68 4.76
CA SER A 29 19.16 0.06 5.20
C SER A 29 19.54 -1.18 4.37
N HIS A 30 18.65 -1.66 3.49
CA HIS A 30 18.85 -2.84 2.64
C HIS A 30 18.65 -2.54 1.14
N PRO A 31 19.55 -1.75 0.51
CA PRO A 31 19.39 -1.29 -0.87
C PRO A 31 19.42 -2.39 -1.94
N GLN A 32 19.97 -3.57 -1.60
CA GLN A 32 20.04 -4.71 -2.52
C GLN A 32 18.71 -5.47 -2.66
N ARG A 33 17.67 -5.11 -1.90
CA ARG A 33 16.37 -5.80 -1.95
C ARG A 33 15.63 -5.48 -3.25
N VAL A 34 14.98 -6.51 -3.82
CA VAL A 34 14.10 -6.39 -5.00
C VAL A 34 13.00 -5.33 -4.81
N TYR A 35 12.62 -5.05 -3.56
CA TYR A 35 11.75 -3.94 -3.17
C TYR A 35 12.07 -2.63 -3.92
N TRP A 36 13.35 -2.32 -4.12
CA TRP A 36 13.79 -1.07 -4.74
C TRP A 36 13.61 -1.01 -6.25
N SER A 37 13.49 -2.14 -6.94
CA SER A 37 13.34 -2.19 -8.41
C SER A 37 12.11 -1.43 -8.92
N ARG A 38 11.02 -1.39 -8.14
CA ARG A 38 9.76 -0.70 -8.46
C ARG A 38 9.53 0.59 -7.67
N ASN A 39 10.50 0.95 -6.82
CA ASN A 39 10.37 2.03 -5.83
C ASN A 39 11.49 3.07 -5.95
N LYS A 40 12.33 2.97 -6.99
CA LYS A 40 13.40 3.92 -7.26
C LYS A 40 12.83 5.32 -7.54
N GLY A 41 13.34 6.33 -6.84
CA GLY A 41 12.98 7.74 -7.05
C GLY A 41 11.70 8.20 -6.37
N LYS A 42 10.99 7.32 -5.64
CA LYS A 42 9.84 7.71 -4.81
C LYS A 42 10.29 8.38 -3.53
N SER A 43 9.50 9.33 -3.05
CA SER A 43 9.64 9.93 -1.73
C SER A 43 9.26 8.95 -0.62
N ASP A 44 9.69 9.22 0.60
CA ASP A 44 9.39 8.40 1.78
C ASP A 44 7.88 8.30 2.01
N GLU A 45 7.17 9.41 1.84
CA GLU A 45 5.73 9.48 1.97
C GLU A 45 5.02 8.56 0.95
N GLU A 46 5.45 8.59 -0.31
CA GLU A 46 4.91 7.69 -1.33
C GLU A 46 5.17 6.21 -1.00
N LEU A 47 6.34 5.89 -0.45
CA LEU A 47 6.68 4.52 -0.03
C LEU A 47 5.84 4.07 1.16
N ILE A 48 5.61 4.98 2.12
CA ILE A 48 4.77 4.74 3.31
C ILE A 48 3.34 4.46 2.86
N TYR A 49 2.73 5.34 2.04
CA TYR A 49 1.37 5.13 1.55
C TYR A 49 1.26 3.88 0.67
N ALA A 50 2.26 3.59 -0.18
CA ALA A 50 2.28 2.35 -0.96
C ALA A 50 2.31 1.10 -0.07
N HIS A 51 3.07 1.12 1.04
CA HIS A 51 3.12 0.03 1.99
C HIS A 51 1.79 -0.17 2.73
N ILE A 52 1.16 0.93 3.18
CA ILE A 52 -0.15 0.90 3.83
C ILE A 52 -1.20 0.32 2.88
N ALA A 53 -1.26 0.84 1.65
CA ALA A 53 -2.20 0.37 0.63
C ALA A 53 -1.97 -1.12 0.32
N HIS A 54 -0.72 -1.54 0.16
CA HIS A 54 -0.39 -2.95 -0.06
C HIS A 54 -0.88 -3.84 1.10
N ASN A 55 -0.64 -3.45 2.36
CA ASN A 55 -1.07 -4.24 3.52
C ASN A 55 -2.59 -4.36 3.63
N VAL A 56 -3.33 -3.27 3.38
CA VAL A 56 -4.79 -3.28 3.42
C VAL A 56 -5.36 -4.12 2.28
N LEU A 57 -4.93 -3.86 1.04
CA LEU A 57 -5.44 -4.53 -0.16
C LEU A 57 -5.02 -6.00 -0.24
N SER A 58 -3.78 -6.34 0.13
CA SER A 58 -3.35 -7.75 0.21
C SER A 58 -4.20 -8.50 1.23
N GLY A 59 -4.45 -7.91 2.40
CA GLY A 59 -5.34 -8.50 3.41
C GLY A 59 -6.80 -8.60 2.97
N TYR A 60 -7.27 -7.68 2.11
CA TYR A 60 -8.60 -7.77 1.52
C TYR A 60 -8.70 -8.92 0.51
N TYR A 61 -7.73 -9.05 -0.40
CA TYR A 61 -7.78 -10.00 -1.51
C TYR A 61 -7.25 -11.41 -1.19
N HIS A 62 -6.25 -11.55 -0.32
CA HIS A 62 -5.51 -12.82 -0.14
C HIS A 62 -5.84 -13.56 1.16
N SER A 63 -6.19 -12.82 2.21
CA SER A 63 -6.47 -13.40 3.53
C SER A 63 -7.66 -12.66 4.15
N TYR A 64 -8.87 -12.90 3.61
CA TYR A 64 -10.06 -12.12 3.92
C TYR A 64 -10.15 -11.82 5.43
N SER A 65 -9.93 -10.56 5.75
CA SER A 65 -9.93 -10.05 7.12
C SER A 65 -11.01 -8.98 7.21
N PRO A 66 -12.14 -9.23 7.90
CA PRO A 66 -13.23 -8.28 8.00
C PRO A 66 -12.80 -6.90 8.52
N SER A 67 -11.78 -6.85 9.38
CA SER A 67 -11.23 -5.58 9.88
C SER A 67 -10.49 -4.78 8.81
N ARG A 68 -9.77 -5.44 7.90
CA ARG A 68 -9.09 -4.78 6.78
C ARG A 68 -10.05 -4.38 5.67
N ALA A 69 -11.08 -5.19 5.41
CA ALA A 69 -12.13 -4.84 4.46
C ALA A 69 -12.86 -3.53 4.84
N ARG A 70 -13.06 -3.29 6.15
CA ARG A 70 -13.64 -2.04 6.67
C ARG A 70 -12.76 -0.80 6.46
N GLN A 71 -11.49 -0.96 6.07
CA GLN A 71 -10.60 0.16 5.78
C GLN A 71 -10.73 0.68 4.34
N ILE A 72 -11.37 -0.08 3.46
CA ILE A 72 -11.68 0.36 2.10
C ILE A 72 -12.97 1.17 2.17
N MET A 73 -12.83 2.49 2.02
CA MET A 73 -13.97 3.42 2.09
C MET A 73 -14.76 3.45 0.79
N SER A 74 -14.05 3.43 -0.33
CA SER A 74 -14.63 3.38 -1.68
C SER A 74 -13.64 2.77 -2.66
N MET A 75 -14.20 2.24 -3.75
CA MET A 75 -13.44 1.79 -4.91
C MET A 75 -14.14 2.36 -6.14
N ASP A 76 -13.46 3.28 -6.82
CA ASP A 76 -13.90 3.80 -8.11
C ASP A 76 -13.13 3.07 -9.20
N SER A 77 -13.85 2.32 -10.04
CA SER A 77 -13.28 1.83 -11.29
C SER A 77 -13.49 2.90 -12.34
N ALA A 78 -12.41 3.37 -12.96
CA ALA A 78 -12.52 4.19 -14.17
C ALA A 78 -12.96 3.26 -15.31
N VAL A 79 -14.26 2.99 -15.40
CA VAL A 79 -14.87 2.46 -16.61
C VAL A 79 -15.26 3.68 -17.44
N ASN A 80 -14.47 3.96 -18.48
CA ASN A 80 -15.01 4.67 -19.63
C ASN A 80 -15.83 3.70 -20.47
#